data_AF-A0A970TSD3-F1
#
_entry.id   AF-A0A970TSD3-F1
#
_cell.length_a   1.000
_cell.length_b   1.000
_cell.length_c   1.000
_cell.angle_alpha   90.00
_cell.angle_beta   90.00
_cell.angle_gamma   90.00
#
_symmetry.space_group_name_H-M   'P 1'
#
loop_
_entity.id
_entity.type
_entity.pdbx_description
1 polymer ?
#
loop_
_entity_poly.entity_id
_entity_poly.type
_entity_poly.pdbx_seq_one_letter_code
_entity_poly.pdbx_strand_id
1 'polypeptide(L)' 'MKKNKFEDALKALEAIVDKLESGALDLEESIKLYEEGIDLSVYCQKQLAQAEGKIQRLMRKLDGDLQTLDLEDL' A
#
# COMPACT_ATOMS: atom_id res chain seq x y z
N MET A 1 -2.52 -20.89 -6.06
CA MET A 1 -2.44 -19.53 -6.65
C MET A 1 -2.10 -18.55 -5.53
N LYS A 2 -0.99 -17.83 -5.59
CA LYS A 2 -0.74 -16.73 -4.65
C LYS A 2 -1.72 -15.62 -5.02
N LYS A 3 -2.80 -15.49 -4.25
CA LYS A 3 -3.67 -14.31 -4.30
C LYS A 3 -2.79 -13.08 -4.19
N ASN A 4 -2.91 -12.20 -5.17
CA ASN A 4 -2.15 -10.97 -5.29
C ASN A 4 -2.68 -10.00 -4.24
N LYS A 5 -2.14 -10.11 -3.01
CA LYS A 5 -2.70 -9.45 -1.81
C LYS A 5 -2.78 -7.93 -1.93
N PHE A 6 -1.89 -7.31 -2.72
CA PHE A 6 -1.93 -5.87 -2.96
C PHE A 6 -3.09 -5.50 -3.89
N GLU A 7 -3.19 -6.17 -5.03
CA GLU A 7 -4.22 -5.93 -6.03
C GLU A 7 -5.62 -6.23 -5.48
N ASP A 8 -5.75 -7.26 -4.65
CA ASP A 8 -7.00 -7.56 -3.94
C ASP A 8 -7.38 -6.43 -2.96
N ALA A 9 -6.40 -5.89 -2.21
CA ALA A 9 -6.63 -4.79 -1.27
C ALA A 9 -6.93 -3.47 -1.97
N LEU A 10 -6.24 -3.16 -3.07
CA LEU A 10 -6.48 -1.98 -3.89
C LEU A 10 -7.89 -2.03 -4.48
N LYS A 11 -8.31 -3.18 -5.02
CA LYS A 11 -9.66 -3.36 -5.56
C LYS A 11 -10.74 -3.23 -4.49
N ALA A 12 -10.48 -3.72 -3.28
CA ALA A 12 -11.38 -3.53 -2.14
C ALA A 12 -11.50 -2.03 -1.77
N LEU A 13 -10.38 -1.31 -1.75
CA LEU A 13 -10.36 0.12 -1.48
C LEU A 13 -11.13 0.92 -2.54
N GLU A 14 -10.93 0.62 -3.82
CA GLU A 14 -11.70 1.23 -4.93
C GLU A 14 -13.21 1.01 -4.75
N ALA A 15 -13.62 -0.22 -4.42
CA ALA A 15 -15.03 -0.53 -4.19
C ALA A 15 -15.62 0.20 -2.96
N ILE A 16 -14.80 0.49 -1.95
CA ILE A 16 -15.21 1.30 -0.79
C ILE A 16 -15.42 2.75 -1.21
N VAL A 17 -14.47 3.32 -1.98
CA VAL A 17 -14.59 4.70 -2.49
C VAL A 17 -15.85 4.85 -3.33
N ASP A 18 -16.09 3.93 -4.27
CA ASP A 18 -17.29 3.94 -5.11
C ASP A 18 -18.58 3.94 -4.27
N LYS A 19 -18.62 3.14 -3.19
CA LYS A 19 -19.77 3.10 -2.28
C LYS A 19 -19.95 4.39 -1.49
N LEU A 20 -18.86 4.96 -0.96
CA LEU A 20 -18.88 6.23 -0.23
C LEU A 20 -19.35 7.38 -1.12
N GLU A 21 -18.92 7.40 -2.39
CA GLU A 21 -19.31 8.42 -3.37
C GLU A 21 -20.75 8.26 -3.86
N SER A 22 -21.33 7.06 -3.76
CA SER A 22 -22.72 6.82 -4.18
C SER A 22 -23.76 7.60 -3.36
N GLY A 23 -23.42 8.01 -2.12
CA GLY A 23 -24.32 8.75 -1.23
C GLY A 23 -25.55 7.96 -0.74
N ALA A 24 -25.61 6.65 -0.98
CA ALA A 24 -26.73 5.79 -0.62
C ALA A 24 -26.62 5.15 0.78
N LEU A 25 -25.54 5.44 1.51
CA LEU A 25 -25.21 4.82 2.79
C LEU A 25 -25.78 5.62 3.95
N ASP A 26 -26.14 4.92 5.03
CA ASP A 26 -26.40 5.60 6.30
C ASP A 26 -25.09 6.04 6.98
N LEU A 27 -25.22 6.79 8.08
CA LEU A 27 -24.06 7.32 8.81
C LEU A 27 -23.18 6.22 9.39
N GLU A 28 -23.76 5.13 9.91
CA GLU A 28 -23.01 4.07 10.56
C GLU A 28 -22.25 3.22 9.53
N GLU A 29 -22.88 2.93 8.40
CA GLU A 29 -22.25 2.28 7.25
C GLU A 29 -21.11 3.15 6.67
N SER A 30 -21.33 4.46 6.54
CA SER A 30 -20.32 5.39 6.06
C SER A 30 -19.08 5.41 6.95
N ILE A 31 -19.26 5.41 8.28
CA ILE A 31 -18.16 5.35 9.25
C ILE A 31 -17.39 4.04 9.12
N LYS A 32 -18.09 2.90 9.07
CA LYS A 32 -17.45 1.57 8.94
C LYS A 32 -16.62 1.46 7.66
N LEU A 33 -17.19 1.88 6.53
CA LEU A 33 -16.49 1.85 5.24
C LEU A 33 -15.30 2.81 5.22
N TYR A 34 -15.40 3.96 5.89
CA TYR A 34 -14.28 4.89 6.02
C TYR A 34 -13.13 4.28 6.83
N GLU A 35 -13.41 3.66 7.98
CA GLU A 35 -12.40 2.96 8.79
C GLU A 35 -11.71 1.85 8.00
N GLU A 36 -12.48 1.00 7.31
CA GLU A 36 -11.93 -0.07 6.45
C GLU A 36 -11.09 0.51 5.29
N GLY A 37 -11.53 1.62 4.69
CA GLY A 37 -10.79 2.33 3.65
C GLY A 37 -9.44 2.86 4.13
N ILE A 38 -9.37 3.39 5.36
CA ILE A 38 -8.11 3.85 5.97
C ILE A 38 -7.15 2.67 6.15
N ASP A 39 -7.62 1.56 6.71
CA ASP A 39 -6.79 0.37 6.93
C ASP A 39 -6.24 -0.20 5.61
N LEU A 40 -7.08 -0.29 4.58
CA LEU A 40 -6.66 -0.73 3.25
C LEU A 40 -5.67 0.25 2.60
N SER A 41 -5.87 1.55 2.77
CA SER A 41 -4.94 2.58 2.26
C SER A 41 -3.56 2.47 2.91
N VAL A 42 -3.51 2.33 4.24
CA VAL A 42 -2.26 2.12 5.00
C VAL A 42 -1.58 0.82 4.55
N TYR A 43 -2.35 -0.25 4.36
CA TYR A 43 -1.83 -1.52 3.85
C TYR A 43 -1.20 -1.34 2.45
N CYS A 44 -1.90 -0.71 1.52
CA CYS A 44 -1.42 -0.48 0.16
C CYS A 44 -0.13 0.35 0.15
N GLN A 45 -0.08 1.44 0.92
CA GLN A 45 1.11 2.28 1.06
C GLN A 45 2.31 1.47 1.58
N LYS A 46 2.11 0.63 2.60
CA LYS A 46 3.16 -0.23 3.15
C LYS A 46 3.68 -1.23 2.11
N GLN A 47 2.81 -1.79 1.28
CA GLN A 47 3.20 -2.73 0.23
C GLN A 47 4.00 -2.02 -0.88
N LEU A 48 3.59 -0.82 -1.26
CA LEU A 48 4.32 0.02 -2.23
C LEU A 48 5.70 0.41 -1.70
N ALA A 49 5.82 0.87 -0.45
CA ALA A 49 7.10 1.19 0.17
C ALA A 49 8.05 -0.01 0.22
N GLN A 50 7.54 -1.21 0.52
CA GLN A 50 8.34 -2.44 0.46
C GLN A 50 8.79 -2.78 -0.97
N ALA A 51 7.93 -2.59 -1.97
CA ALA A 51 8.26 -2.83 -3.37
C ALA A 51 9.33 -1.85 -3.85
N GLU A 52 9.17 -0.56 -3.55
CA GLU A 52 10.15 0.49 -3.84
C GLU A 52 11.51 0.17 -3.21
N GLY A 53 11.55 -0.15 -1.91
CA GLY A 53 12.79 -0.51 -1.23
C GLY A 53 13.47 -1.76 -1.83
N LYS A 54 12.69 -2.71 -2.36
CA LYS A 54 13.25 -3.86 -3.10
C LYS A 54 13.87 -3.41 -4.43
N ILE A 55 13.18 -2.55 -5.19
CA ILE A 55 13.70 -1.99 -6.44
C ILE A 55 14.98 -1.21 -6.19
N GLN A 56 15.00 -0.31 -5.20
CA GLN A 56 16.19 0.46 -4.84
C GLN A 56 17.38 -0.45 -4.49
N ARG A 57 17.17 -1.52 -3.70
CA ARG A 57 18.23 -2.50 -3.40
C ARG A 57 18.72 -3.25 -4.64
N LEU A 58 17.83 -3.58 -5.57
CA LEU A 58 18.20 -4.24 -6.83
C LEU A 58 18.99 -3.29 -7.74
N MET A 59 18.60 -2.02 -7.83
CA MET A 59 19.34 -0.99 -8.58
C MET A 59 20.73 -0.78 -7.99
N ARG A 60 20.86 -0.64 -6.67
CA ARG A 60 22.17 -0.56 -5.98
C ARG A 60 23.05 -1.79 -6.24
N LYS A 61 22.45 -2.99 -6.33
CA LYS A 61 23.19 -4.22 -6.68
C LYS A 61 23.60 -4.27 -8.15
N LEU A 62 22.77 -3.73 -9.05
CA LEU A 62 23.03 -3.72 -10.49
C LEU A 62 24.09 -2.69 -10.88
N ASP A 63 24.10 -1.52 -10.21
CA ASP A 63 25.16 -0.50 -10.36
C ASP A 63 26.50 -0.97 -9.79
N GLY A 64 26.49 -2.01 -8.95
CA GLY A 64 27.65 -2.80 -8.53
C GLY A 64 28.59 -2.07 -7.57
N ASP A 65 28.82 -2.64 -6.39
CA ASP A 65 30.15 -2.64 -5.74
C ASP A 65 30.90 -1.29 -5.54
N LEU A 66 30.23 -0.15 -5.70
CA LEU A 66 30.78 1.17 -5.42
C LEU A 66 30.38 1.52 -3.98
N GLN A 67 31.18 0.95 -3.09
CA GLN A 67 31.66 1.46 -1.80
C GLN A 67 30.69 2.27 -0.92
N THR A 68 30.74 1.92 0.37
CA THR A 68 30.14 2.57 1.57
C THR A 68 28.66 2.21 1.78
N LEU A 69 28.31 1.32 2.72
CA LEU A 69 28.22 1.61 4.15
C LEU A 69 28.24 3.12 4.44
N ASP A 70 27.10 3.76 4.26
CA ASP A 70 26.71 4.90 5.08
C ASP A 70 25.62 4.33 6.01
N LEU A 71 25.96 3.84 7.21
CA LEU A 71 26.25 4.61 8.43
C LEU A 71 25.13 5.60 8.78
N GLU A 72 23.90 5.12 8.91
CA GLU A 72 22.82 5.84 9.63
C GLU A 72 21.89 4.84 10.33
N ASP A 73 22.49 3.83 10.96
CA ASP A 73 22.02 3.32 12.25
C ASP A 73 22.63 4.23 13.35
N LEU A 74 22.21 5.50 13.39
CA LEU A 74 22.41 6.43 14.52
C LEU A 74 21.06 7.04 14.91
#